data_AF-A0A5P9CHG6-F1
#
_entry.id   AF-A0A5P9CHG6-F1
#
_cell.length_a   1.000
_cell.length_b   1.000
_cell.length_c   1.000
_cell.angle_alpha   90.00
_cell.angle_beta   90.00
_cell.angle_gamma   90.00
#
_symmetry.space_group_name_H-M   'P 1'
#
loop_
_entity.id
_entity.type
_entity.pdbx_description
1 polymer ?
#
loop_
_entity_poly.entity_id
_entity_poly.type
_entity_poly.pdbx_seq_one_letter_code
_entity_poly.pdbx_strand_id
1 'polypeptide(L)'
;MQSKQRAISKFCVLTQQQRDVMSVQLETLRQQTDQAFLQIEQLQDLKKQTRSQGGTHAVFHREMLLNQCRVEGMLSKMIDHQQHELQLMHAQYHSLKGLLEAKHYKVKGLEAKLEDWQREQRVVEQKKEELILEEMVNNLAARKVHKF
;
A
#
# COMPACT_ATOMS: atom_id res chain seq x y z
N MET A 1 -11.15 -28.99 -11.36
CA MET A 1 -11.18 -27.99 -10.28
C MET A 1 -9.80 -27.67 -9.69
N GLN A 2 -8.94 -28.67 -9.48
CA GLN A 2 -7.59 -28.48 -8.93
C GLN A 2 -6.70 -27.47 -9.70
N SER A 3 -6.77 -27.44 -11.03
CA SER A 3 -6.02 -26.46 -11.84
C SER A 3 -6.47 -25.01 -11.59
N LYS A 4 -7.77 -24.78 -11.42
CA LYS A 4 -8.35 -23.46 -11.13
C LYS A 4 -7.96 -22.97 -9.73
N GLN A 5 -7.99 -23.85 -8.72
CA GLN A 5 -7.53 -23.52 -7.36
C GLN A 5 -6.04 -23.21 -7.31
N ARG A 6 -5.19 -23.99 -8.00
CA ARG A 6 -3.75 -23.69 -8.10
C ARG A 6 -3.49 -22.35 -8.77
N ALA A 7 -4.23 -22.01 -9.82
CA ALA A 7 -4.12 -20.73 -10.50
C ALA A 7 -4.53 -19.56 -9.58
N ILE A 8 -5.64 -19.67 -8.85
CA ILE A 8 -6.07 -18.63 -7.91
C ILE A 8 -5.09 -18.49 -6.74
N SER A 9 -4.60 -19.59 -6.18
CA SER A 9 -3.60 -19.54 -5.10
C SER A 9 -2.33 -18.80 -5.54
N LYS A 10 -1.81 -19.10 -6.74
CA LYS A 10 -0.67 -18.34 -7.31
C LYS A 10 -1.00 -16.87 -7.51
N PHE A 11 -2.21 -16.56 -7.96
CA PHE A 11 -2.66 -15.18 -8.14
C PHE A 11 -2.72 -14.43 -6.81
N CYS A 12 -3.23 -15.05 -5.74
CA CYS A 12 -3.26 -14.47 -4.39
C CYS A 12 -1.86 -14.13 -3.90
N VAL A 13 -0.89 -15.05 -4.04
CA VAL A 13 0.51 -14.82 -3.65
C VAL A 13 1.11 -13.64 -4.42
N LEU A 14 0.94 -13.60 -5.74
CA LEU A 14 1.44 -12.49 -6.56
C LEU A 14 0.82 -11.15 -6.16
N THR A 15 -0.48 -11.12 -5.89
CA THR A 15 -1.16 -9.90 -5.44
C THR A 15 -0.75 -9.46 -4.04
N GLN A 16 -0.45 -10.40 -3.13
CA GLN A 16 0.11 -10.09 -1.81
C GLN A 16 1.51 -9.48 -1.94
N GLN A 17 2.38 -10.05 -2.78
CA GLN A 17 3.69 -9.47 -3.05
C GLN A 17 3.60 -8.04 -3.63
N GLN A 18 2.68 -7.81 -4.58
CA GLN A 18 2.45 -6.47 -5.10
C GLN A 18 1.97 -5.49 -4.02
N ARG A 19 1.05 -5.93 -3.14
CA ARG A 19 0.60 -5.14 -2.00
C ARG A 19 1.78 -4.78 -1.09
N ASP A 20 2.64 -5.74 -0.77
CA ASP A 20 3.76 -5.52 0.15
C ASP A 20 4.78 -4.52 -0.43
N VAL A 21 5.08 -4.62 -1.73
CA VAL A 21 5.91 -3.62 -2.43
C VAL A 21 5.27 -2.23 -2.38
N MET A 22 3.97 -2.13 -2.64
CA MET A 22 3.25 -0.85 -2.57
C MET A 22 3.21 -0.26 -1.15
N SER A 23 3.12 -1.10 -0.12
CA SER A 23 3.19 -0.67 1.28
C SER A 23 4.56 -0.07 1.61
N VAL A 24 5.66 -0.69 1.14
CA VAL A 24 7.01 -0.14 1.31
C VAL A 24 7.17 1.19 0.58
N GLN A 25 6.62 1.31 -0.64
CA GLN A 25 6.63 2.57 -1.39
C GLN A 25 5.88 3.69 -0.67
N LEU A 26 4.72 3.39 -0.09
CA LEU A 26 3.96 4.36 0.70
C LEU A 26 4.71 4.82 1.95
N GLU A 27 5.39 3.91 2.64
CA GLU A 27 6.19 4.25 3.81
C GLU A 27 7.39 5.12 3.43
N THR A 28 8.03 4.83 2.29
CA THR A 28 9.14 5.63 1.77
C THR A 28 8.66 7.03 1.40
N LEU A 29 7.53 7.15 0.70
CA LEU A 29 6.92 8.45 0.37
C LEU A 29 6.56 9.24 1.63
N ARG A 30 6.04 8.57 2.67
CA ARG A 30 5.76 9.19 3.96
C ARG A 30 7.02 9.79 4.58
N GLN A 31 8.10 9.01 4.65
CA GLN A 31 9.38 9.49 5.18
C GLN A 31 9.94 10.67 4.37
N GLN A 32 9.83 10.63 3.04
CA GLN A 32 10.23 11.74 2.16
C GLN A 32 9.39 12.99 2.41
N THR A 33 8.09 12.82 2.66
CA THR A 33 7.18 13.92 2.99
C THR A 33 7.57 14.57 4.32
N ASP A 34 7.83 13.76 5.36
CA ASP A 34 8.25 14.24 6.68
C ASP A 34 9.59 15.02 6.60
N GLN A 35 10.54 14.51 5.82
CA GLN A 35 11.80 15.20 5.57
C GLN A 35 11.61 16.53 4.82
N ALA A 36 10.74 16.56 3.81
CA ALA A 36 10.44 17.78 3.07
C ALA A 36 9.74 18.83 3.95
N PHE A 37 8.87 18.43 4.88
CA PHE A 37 8.29 19.33 5.88
C PHE A 37 9.36 19.99 6.76
N LEU A 38 10.30 19.20 7.28
CA LEU A 38 11.42 19.73 8.08
C LEU A 38 12.28 20.71 7.28
N GLN A 39 12.55 20.43 6.00
CA GLN A 39 13.30 21.33 5.14
C GLN A 39 12.59 22.67 4.94
N ILE A 40 11.26 22.66 4.72
CA ILE A 40 10.49 23.89 4.58
C ILE A 40 10.51 24.71 5.88
N GLU A 41 10.38 24.06 7.03
CA GLU A 41 10.47 24.72 8.34
C GLU A 41 11.83 25.42 8.51
N GLN A 42 12.92 24.72 8.19
CA GLN A 42 14.27 25.29 8.21
C GLN A 42 14.41 26.48 7.26
N LEU A 43 13.86 26.41 6.04
CA LEU A 43 13.89 27.54 5.09
C LEU A 43 13.05 28.73 5.57
N GLN A 44 11.91 28.48 6.20
CA GLN A 44 11.09 29.53 6.79
C GLN A 44 11.82 30.23 7.93
N ASP A 45 12.54 29.47 8.76
CA ASP A 45 13.32 30.03 9.85
C ASP A 45 14.52 30.82 9.34
N LEU A 46 15.23 30.32 8.33
CA LEU A 46 16.29 31.08 7.64
C LEU A 46 15.75 32.39 7.06
N LYS A 47 14.54 32.38 6.48
CA LYS A 47 13.89 33.59 5.95
C LYS A 47 13.56 34.59 7.07
N LYS A 48 13.07 34.13 8.23
CA LYS A 48 12.80 34.98 9.40
C LYS A 48 14.09 35.61 9.94
N GLN A 49 15.16 34.81 10.07
CA GLN A 49 16.47 35.27 10.58
C GLN A 49 17.13 36.28 9.63
N THR A 50 17.07 36.05 8.32
CA THR A 50 17.59 36.97 7.31
C THR A 50 16.89 38.33 7.40
N ARG A 51 15.58 38.34 7.67
CA ARG A 51 14.78 39.56 7.81
C ARG A 51 15.07 40.31 9.13
N SER A 52 15.39 39.59 10.22
CA SER A 52 15.67 40.20 11.53
C SER A 52 17.07 40.79 11.67
N GLN A 53 18.03 40.40 10.82
CA GLN A 53 19.39 40.96 10.83
C GLN A 53 19.48 42.37 10.24
N GLY A 54 18.43 42.84 9.56
CA GLY A 54 18.29 44.23 9.09
C GLY A 54 17.87 45.19 10.22
N GLY A 55 18.70 45.37 11.24
CA GLY A 55 18.42 46.26 12.36
C GLY A 55 18.44 47.75 11.96
N THR A 56 17.51 48.52 12.53
CA THR A 56 17.16 49.93 12.30
C THR A 56 18.29 50.97 12.47
N HIS A 57 19.53 50.54 12.75
CA HIS A 57 20.67 51.42 13.06
C HIS A 57 21.96 51.10 12.27
N ALA A 58 21.95 50.14 11.34
CA ALA A 58 23.11 49.88 10.49
C ALA A 58 23.15 50.83 9.28
N VAL A 59 24.31 51.41 8.97
CA VAL A 59 24.52 52.15 7.71
C VAL A 59 24.55 51.13 6.58
N PHE A 60 23.39 50.82 6.01
CA PHE A 60 23.26 49.84 4.94
C PHE A 60 23.97 50.33 3.68
N HIS A 61 25.02 49.61 3.28
CA HIS A 61 25.61 49.78 1.95
C HIS A 61 24.65 49.19 0.89
N ARG A 62 24.54 49.84 -0.27
CA ARG A 62 23.64 49.43 -1.37
C ARG A 62 23.76 47.95 -1.73
N GLU A 63 24.99 47.43 -1.74
CA GLU A 63 25.28 46.02 -2.06
C GLU A 63 24.67 45.05 -1.03
N MET A 64 24.66 45.43 0.26
CA MET A 64 24.06 44.63 1.32
C MET A 64 22.54 44.50 1.15
N LEU A 65 21.86 45.61 0.82
CA LEU A 65 20.40 45.60 0.55
C LEU A 65 20.05 44.76 -0.68
N LEU A 66 20.83 44.90 -1.76
CA LEU A 66 20.62 44.11 -2.97
C LEU A 66 20.84 42.61 -2.72
N ASN A 67 21.86 42.26 -1.94
CA ASN A 67 22.12 40.87 -1.55
C ASN A 67 20.99 40.32 -0.67
N GLN A 68 20.50 41.10 0.29
CA GLN A 68 19.37 40.69 1.13
C GLN A 68 18.11 40.43 0.28
N CYS A 69 17.74 41.34 -0.61
CA CYS A 69 16.60 41.15 -1.52
C CYS A 69 16.78 39.91 -2.42
N ARG A 70 18.01 39.64 -2.89
CA ARG A 70 18.31 38.45 -3.69
C ARG A 70 18.15 37.16 -2.88
N VAL A 71 18.64 37.14 -1.65
CA VAL A 71 18.53 35.98 -0.74
C VAL A 71 17.06 35.75 -0.35
N GLU A 72 16.31 36.79 0.01
CA GLU A 72 14.88 36.68 0.32
C GLU A 72 14.06 36.17 -0.86
N GLY A 73 14.37 36.66 -2.08
CA GLY A 73 13.74 36.18 -3.31
C GLY A 73 14.06 34.72 -3.61
N MET A 74 15.31 34.30 -3.37
CA MET A 74 15.74 32.90 -3.55
C MET A 74 15.06 31.97 -2.55
N LEU A 75 15.05 32.35 -1.26
CA LEU A 75 14.39 31.58 -0.20
C LEU A 75 12.89 31.45 -0.45
N SER A 76 12.24 32.53 -0.91
CA SER A 76 10.80 32.47 -1.22
C SER A 76 10.51 31.49 -2.37
N LYS A 77 11.26 31.58 -3.47
CA LYS A 77 11.12 30.64 -4.59
C LYS A 77 11.38 29.19 -4.18
N MET A 78 12.36 28.96 -3.32
CA MET A 78 12.71 27.62 -2.87
C MET A 78 11.64 27.02 -1.94
N ILE A 79 11.05 27.84 -1.06
CA ILE A 79 9.90 27.45 -0.24
C ILE A 79 8.70 27.12 -1.13
N ASP A 80 8.36 27.99 -2.10
CA ASP A 80 7.23 27.79 -3.00
C ASP A 80 7.39 26.50 -3.82
N HIS A 81 8.61 26.25 -4.32
CA HIS A 81 8.93 25.02 -5.04
C HIS A 81 8.78 23.78 -4.15
N GLN A 82 9.34 23.78 -2.94
CA GLN A 82 9.22 22.65 -2.01
C GLN A 82 7.77 22.40 -1.58
N GLN A 83 6.97 23.46 -1.41
CA GLN A 83 5.54 23.34 -1.14
C GLN A 83 4.79 22.68 -2.30
N HIS A 84 5.14 23.02 -3.54
CA HIS A 84 4.57 22.38 -4.71
C HIS A 84 4.96 20.89 -4.80
N GLU A 85 6.22 20.56 -4.56
CA GLU A 85 6.68 19.16 -4.51
C GLU A 85 5.96 18.36 -3.42
N LEU A 86 5.73 18.96 -2.24
CA LEU A 86 4.92 18.34 -1.19
C LEU A 86 3.47 18.06 -1.65
N GLN A 87 2.85 18.99 -2.36
CA GLN A 87 1.50 18.78 -2.90
C GLN A 87 1.47 17.64 -3.90
N LEU A 88 2.48 17.55 -4.77
CA LEU A 88 2.63 16.44 -5.72
C LEU A 88 2.82 15.11 -4.99
N MET A 89 3.70 15.05 -3.98
CA MET A 89 3.89 13.86 -3.16
C MET A 89 2.61 13.45 -2.41
N HIS A 90 1.84 14.41 -1.88
CA HIS A 90 0.55 14.13 -1.26
C HIS A 90 -0.45 13.55 -2.26
N ALA A 91 -0.53 14.10 -3.48
CA ALA A 91 -1.40 13.56 -4.52
C ALA A 91 -0.99 12.13 -4.92
N GLN A 92 0.31 11.86 -5.05
CA GLN A 92 0.84 10.52 -5.32
C GLN A 92 0.51 9.55 -4.18
N TYR A 93 0.67 9.97 -2.92
CA TYR A 93 0.30 9.18 -1.75
C TYR A 93 -1.18 8.80 -1.75
N HIS A 94 -2.08 9.76 -2.01
CA HIS A 94 -3.52 9.49 -2.05
C HIS A 94 -3.90 8.54 -3.20
N SER A 95 -3.28 8.73 -4.37
CA SER A 95 -3.47 7.83 -5.52
C SER A 95 -3.01 6.40 -5.21
N LEU A 96 -1.80 6.24 -4.65
CA LEU A 96 -1.27 4.93 -4.28
C LEU A 96 -2.08 4.26 -3.18
N LYS A 97 -2.54 5.03 -2.19
CA LYS A 97 -3.43 4.53 -1.13
C LYS A 97 -4.74 3.99 -1.70
N GLY A 98 -5.39 4.75 -2.59
CA GLY A 98 -6.62 4.30 -3.25
C GLY A 98 -6.40 3.04 -4.10
N LEU A 99 -5.26 2.96 -4.80
CA LEU A 99 -4.90 1.76 -5.56
C LEU A 99 -4.68 0.55 -4.63
N LEU A 100 -4.01 0.76 -3.50
CA LEU A 100 -3.77 -0.28 -2.49
C LEU A 100 -5.09 -0.82 -1.92
N GLU A 101 -6.02 0.07 -1.57
CA GLU A 101 -7.36 -0.30 -1.09
C GLU A 101 -8.13 -1.11 -2.14
N ALA A 102 -8.16 -0.66 -3.39
CA ALA A 102 -8.81 -1.38 -4.48
C ALA A 102 -8.20 -2.78 -4.69
N LYS A 103 -6.87 -2.90 -4.60
CA LYS A 103 -6.17 -4.18 -4.68
C LYS A 103 -6.53 -5.07 -3.48
N HIS A 104 -6.60 -4.51 -2.28
CA HIS A 104 -6.99 -5.23 -1.07
C HIS A 104 -8.39 -5.85 -1.20
N TYR A 105 -9.38 -5.07 -1.67
CA TYR A 105 -10.73 -5.58 -1.94
C TYR A 105 -10.72 -6.73 -2.97
N LYS A 106 -9.92 -6.59 -4.03
CA LYS A 106 -9.79 -7.63 -5.05
C LYS A 106 -9.20 -8.93 -4.48
N VAL A 107 -8.17 -8.84 -3.64
CA VAL A 107 -7.57 -10.00 -2.97
C VAL A 107 -8.58 -10.69 -2.07
N LYS A 108 -9.27 -9.92 -1.22
CA LYS A 108 -10.31 -10.45 -0.32
C LYS A 108 -11.42 -11.18 -1.09
N GLY A 109 -11.83 -10.65 -2.25
CA GLY A 109 -12.81 -11.30 -3.12
C GLY A 109 -12.30 -12.60 -3.75
N LEU A 110 -11.01 -12.70 -4.07
CA LEU A 110 -10.40 -13.94 -4.57
C LEU A 110 -10.24 -14.98 -3.47
N GLU A 111 -9.88 -14.56 -2.25
CA GLU A 111 -9.79 -15.43 -1.07
C GLU A 111 -11.15 -16.03 -0.73
N ALA A 112 -12.22 -15.24 -0.69
CA ALA A 112 -13.58 -15.73 -0.45
C ALA A 112 -14.00 -16.80 -1.48
N LYS A 113 -13.73 -16.56 -2.78
CA LYS A 113 -14.01 -17.55 -3.83
C LYS A 113 -13.19 -18.83 -3.68
N LEU A 114 -11.93 -18.71 -3.25
CA LEU A 114 -11.08 -19.87 -2.99
C LEU A 114 -11.65 -20.72 -1.85
N GLU A 115 -12.09 -20.08 -0.76
CA GLU A 115 -12.72 -20.75 0.38
C GLU A 115 -14.01 -21.48 -0.02
N ASP A 116 -14.86 -20.85 -0.83
CA ASP A 116 -16.08 -21.48 -1.34
C ASP A 116 -15.76 -22.72 -2.18
N TRP A 117 -14.80 -22.64 -3.09
CA TRP A 117 -14.38 -23.80 -3.89
C TRP A 117 -13.74 -24.91 -3.05
N GLN A 118 -13.01 -24.57 -1.98
CA GLN A 118 -12.48 -25.56 -1.04
C GLN A 118 -13.60 -26.22 -0.22
N ARG A 119 -14.66 -25.49 0.11
CA ARG A 119 -15.84 -26.04 0.79
C ARG A 119 -16.60 -26.99 -0.14
N GLU A 120 -16.86 -26.58 -1.38
CA GLU A 120 -17.48 -27.43 -2.40
C GLU A 120 -16.70 -28.72 -2.63
N GLN A 121 -15.37 -28.63 -2.74
CA GLN A 121 -14.53 -29.81 -2.93
C GLN A 121 -14.61 -30.76 -1.74
N ARG A 122 -14.55 -30.25 -0.51
CA ARG A 122 -14.68 -31.08 0.70
C ARG A 122 -16.02 -31.81 0.76
N VAL A 123 -17.11 -31.15 0.40
CA VAL A 123 -18.44 -31.78 0.34
C VAL A 123 -18.47 -32.89 -0.72
N VAL A 124 -17.85 -32.68 -1.89
CA VAL A 124 -17.77 -33.71 -2.93
C VAL A 124 -16.92 -34.89 -2.49
N GLU A 125 -15.81 -34.65 -1.78
CA GLU A 125 -14.95 -35.71 -1.23
C GLU A 125 -15.69 -36.51 -0.15
N GLN A 126 -16.35 -35.85 0.79
CA GLN A 126 -17.19 -36.49 1.82
C GLN A 126 -18.28 -37.37 1.22
N LYS A 127 -19.03 -36.86 0.23
CA LYS A 127 -20.06 -37.65 -0.45
C LYS A 127 -19.51 -38.89 -1.15
N LYS A 128 -18.29 -38.82 -1.69
CA LYS A 128 -17.63 -39.99 -2.29
C LYS A 128 -17.23 -41.00 -1.23
N GLU A 129 -16.69 -40.55 -0.11
CA GLU A 129 -16.34 -41.42 1.02
C GLU A 129 -17.58 -42.12 1.60
N GLU A 130 -18.67 -41.39 1.80
CA GLU A 130 -19.97 -41.93 2.22
C GLU A 130 -20.46 -43.02 1.27
N LEU A 131 -20.41 -42.77 -0.04
CA LEU A 131 -20.87 -43.72 -1.06
C LEU A 131 -20.01 -45.00 -1.07
N ILE A 132 -18.69 -44.87 -0.92
CA ILE A 132 -17.77 -46.01 -0.79
C ILE A 132 -18.07 -46.82 0.47
N LEU A 133 -18.36 -46.16 1.59
CA LEU A 133 -18.73 -46.83 2.85
C LEU A 133 -20.07 -47.57 2.71
N GLU A 134 -21.07 -46.96 2.09
CA GLU A 134 -22.36 -47.60 1.80
C GLU A 134 -22.18 -48.84 0.91
N GLU A 135 -21.37 -48.75 -0.15
CA GLU A 135 -21.04 -49.89 -1.00
C GLU A 135 -20.33 -51.00 -0.21
N MET A 136 -19.39 -50.66 0.66
CA MET A 136 -18.72 -51.65 1.52
C MET A 136 -19.70 -52.35 2.46
N VAL A 137 -20.58 -51.60 3.12
CA VAL A 137 -21.62 -52.14 4.01
C VAL A 137 -22.57 -53.05 3.26
N ASN A 138 -23.05 -52.63 2.09
CA ASN A 138 -23.93 -53.44 1.23
C ASN A 138 -23.25 -54.73 0.77
N ASN A 139 -21.99 -54.67 0.37
CA ASN A 139 -21.21 -55.85 0.01
C ASN A 139 -21.02 -56.82 1.20
N LEU A 140 -20.79 -56.30 2.41
CA LEU A 140 -20.71 -57.10 3.63
C LEU A 140 -22.06 -57.74 3.99
N ALA A 141 -23.17 -57.00 3.86
CA ALA A 141 -24.52 -57.50 4.09
C ALA A 141 -24.89 -58.60 3.09
N ALA A 142 -24.64 -58.40 1.79
CA ALA A 142 -24.90 -59.39 0.74
C ALA A 142 -24.14 -60.70 0.96
N ARG A 143 -22.87 -60.63 1.40
CA ARG A 143 -22.06 -61.81 1.75
C ARG A 143 -22.59 -62.59 2.95
N LYS A 144 -23.29 -61.94 3.90
CA LYS A 144 -23.93 -62.61 5.04
C LYS A 144 -25.24 -63.30 4.63
N VAL A 145 -26.00 -62.72 3.71
CA VAL A 145 -27.26 -63.31 3.21
C VAL A 145 -27.02 -64.58 2.38
N HIS A 146 -25.89 -64.70 1.67
CA HIS A 146 -25.54 -65.91 0.91
C HIS A 146 -24.91 -67.05 1.74
N LYS A 147 -24.70 -66.85 3.05
CA LYS A 147 -24.15 -67.88 3.96
C LYS A 147 -25.21 -68.60 4.80
N PHE A 148 -26.49 -68.26 4.61
CA PHE A 148 -27.65 -68.97 5.14
C PHE A 148 -28.45 -69.55 3.98
#